data_AF-A0A7H4N601-F1
#
_entry.id   AF-A0A7H4N601-F1
#
_cell.length_a   1.000
_cell.length_b   1.000
_cell.length_c   1.000
_cell.angle_alpha   90.00
_cell.angle_beta   90.00
_cell.angle_gamma   90.00
#
_symmetry.space_group_name_H-M   'P 1'
#
loop_
_entity.id
_entity.type
_entity.pdbx_description
1 polymer ?
#
loop_
_entity_poly.entity_id
_entity_poly.type
_entity_poly.pdbx_seq_one_letter_code
_entity_poly.pdbx_strand_id
1 'polypeptide(L)'
;MILAIILPVALSIWLAMQQAKEQFYSELDNFSVRVLARVQQVADQAREALNEADAHAATTCSPQHLLTMRRIAYTHRYVQEVLWLHEGIPQCSSLEDHQVSVTFPAPDHITADGYRTWLTSVNDLGLKHKMTAMGSEHHVVMIDPESFIDVIPLGHEQIHTLLFGTQRNQIIISSKPLNAAVWERIKHQYARTLTLDSTVYRLHRLPELGLAIATWSSTVPLQKKLHQQLMLWLPIGLFTSLLASFLLLRLLRRLRSPRNGMLDALNSHAIQVLLPAHYFAAEWKDRRRGGACSLEATRWQFLIAGYFYSACRTNRADYPLNRRYCTENIYRSRYLAAAAPGDTHLDKPVG
;
A
#
# COMPACT_ATOMS: atom_id res chain seq x y z
N MET A 1 6.40 -6.83 24.45
CA MET A 1 7.38 -7.38 23.48
C MET A 1 6.69 -7.73 22.16
N ILE A 2 5.70 -8.62 22.15
CA ILE A 2 4.97 -9.01 20.93
C ILE A 2 4.35 -7.80 20.20
N LEU A 3 3.64 -6.92 20.93
CA LEU A 3 3.08 -5.68 20.36
C LEU A 3 4.12 -4.74 19.72
N ALA A 4 5.36 -4.71 20.24
CA ALA A 4 6.42 -3.85 19.72
C ALA A 4 7.01 -4.35 18.40
N ILE A 5 6.74 -5.60 18.04
CA ILE A 5 7.19 -6.24 16.80
C ILE A 5 6.05 -6.27 15.78
N ILE A 6 4.83 -6.62 16.21
CA ILE A 6 3.69 -6.75 15.30
C ILE A 6 3.26 -5.38 14.76
N LEU A 7 3.24 -4.35 15.61
CA LEU A 7 2.68 -3.05 15.23
C LEU A 7 3.46 -2.36 14.09
N PRO A 8 4.81 -2.27 14.10
CA PRO A 8 5.52 -1.64 13.00
C PRO A 8 5.49 -2.45 11.69
N VAL A 9 5.48 -3.80 11.78
CA VAL A 9 5.35 -4.66 10.58
C VAL A 9 3.96 -4.54 9.96
N ALA A 10 2.90 -4.56 10.78
CA ALA A 10 1.54 -4.38 10.30
C ALA A 10 1.34 -3.00 9.66
N LEU A 11 1.88 -1.94 10.30
CA LEU A 11 1.88 -0.59 9.76
C LEU A 11 2.62 -0.53 8.41
N SER A 12 3.76 -1.18 8.30
CA SER A 12 4.55 -1.24 7.07
C SER A 12 3.80 -1.93 5.93
N ILE A 13 3.13 -3.05 6.20
CA ILE A 13 2.31 -3.74 5.19
C ILE A 13 1.12 -2.86 4.78
N TRP A 14 0.47 -2.22 5.75
CA TRP A 14 -0.65 -1.31 5.49
C TRP A 14 -0.25 -0.12 4.61
N LEU A 15 0.90 0.51 4.91
CA LEU A 15 1.45 1.60 4.09
C LEU A 15 1.78 1.13 2.66
N ALA A 16 2.40 -0.04 2.52
CA ALA A 16 2.70 -0.61 1.21
C ALA A 16 1.42 -0.85 0.39
N MET A 17 0.36 -1.39 1.02
CA MET A 17 -0.94 -1.60 0.37
C MET A 17 -1.60 -0.29 -0.05
N GLN A 18 -1.56 0.74 0.81
CA GLN A 18 -2.14 2.05 0.51
C GLN A 18 -1.40 2.71 -0.67
N GLN A 19 -0.07 2.65 -0.67
CA GLN A 19 0.74 3.20 -1.75
C GLN A 19 0.50 2.46 -3.08
N ALA A 20 0.33 1.13 -3.05
CA ALA A 20 -0.01 0.32 -4.23
C ALA A 20 -1.28 0.83 -4.90
N LYS A 21 -2.30 1.04 -4.05
CA LYS A 21 -3.62 1.47 -4.46
C LYS A 21 -3.56 2.87 -5.08
N GLU A 22 -2.96 3.84 -4.39
CA GLU A 22 -2.85 5.22 -4.87
C GLU A 22 -2.10 5.31 -6.21
N GLN A 23 -1.01 4.54 -6.37
CA GLN A 23 -0.27 4.51 -7.63
C GLN A 23 -1.12 3.93 -8.78
N PHE A 24 -1.88 2.87 -8.54
CA PHE A 24 -2.77 2.30 -9.56
C PHE A 24 -3.84 3.31 -10.03
N TYR A 25 -4.51 3.98 -9.10
CA TYR A 25 -5.51 5.00 -9.45
C TYR A 25 -4.88 6.19 -10.17
N SER A 26 -3.70 6.64 -9.75
CA SER A 26 -2.96 7.73 -10.40
C SER A 26 -2.58 7.38 -11.84
N GLU A 27 -2.08 6.17 -12.10
CA GLU A 27 -1.75 5.73 -13.46
C GLU A 27 -2.98 5.66 -14.37
N LEU A 28 -4.10 5.15 -13.86
CA LEU A 28 -5.37 5.09 -14.61
C LEU A 28 -5.92 6.49 -14.91
N ASP A 29 -5.81 7.42 -13.95
CA ASP A 29 -6.24 8.80 -14.11
C ASP A 29 -5.34 9.56 -15.12
N ASN A 30 -4.02 9.42 -14.99
CA ASN A 30 -3.05 10.00 -15.93
C ASN A 30 -3.26 9.49 -17.36
N PHE A 31 -3.59 8.22 -17.53
CA PHE A 31 -3.93 7.67 -18.83
C PHE A 31 -5.25 8.25 -19.36
N SER A 32 -6.28 8.38 -18.51
CA SER A 32 -7.54 9.02 -18.88
C SER A 32 -7.33 10.45 -19.40
N VAL A 33 -6.49 11.23 -18.73
CA VAL A 33 -6.16 12.61 -19.14
C VAL A 33 -5.46 12.64 -20.50
N ARG A 34 -4.59 11.66 -20.80
CA ARG A 34 -3.94 11.56 -22.12
C ARG A 34 -4.92 11.21 -23.23
N VAL A 35 -5.84 10.28 -22.97
CA VAL A 35 -6.94 9.96 -23.89
C VAL A 35 -7.81 11.19 -24.13
N LEU A 36 -8.18 11.89 -23.07
CA LEU A 36 -8.95 13.13 -23.16
C LEU A 36 -8.25 14.17 -24.04
N ALA A 37 -6.94 14.38 -23.82
CA ALA A 37 -6.14 15.29 -24.64
C ALA A 37 -6.08 14.83 -26.12
N ARG A 38 -5.97 13.52 -26.38
CA ARG A 38 -6.03 12.97 -27.74
C ARG A 38 -7.37 13.24 -28.41
N VAL A 39 -8.48 13.03 -27.70
CA VAL A 39 -9.82 13.30 -28.23
C VAL A 39 -9.98 14.77 -28.60
N GLN A 40 -9.54 15.66 -27.72
CA GLN A 40 -9.57 17.10 -27.97
C GLN A 40 -8.69 17.48 -29.17
N GLN A 41 -7.47 16.94 -29.25
CA GLN A 41 -6.56 17.19 -30.37
C GLN A 41 -7.17 16.78 -31.72
N VAL A 42 -7.83 15.62 -31.78
CA VAL A 42 -8.50 15.16 -33.01
C VAL A 42 -9.66 16.10 -33.37
N ALA A 43 -10.46 16.53 -32.38
CA ALA A 43 -11.55 17.46 -32.61
C ALA A 43 -11.05 18.84 -33.05
N ASP A 44 -9.99 19.38 -32.44
CA ASP A 44 -9.39 20.66 -32.80
C ASP A 44 -8.87 20.65 -34.24
N GLN A 45 -8.19 19.56 -34.65
CA GLN A 45 -7.71 19.42 -36.02
C GLN A 45 -8.86 19.29 -37.04
N ALA A 46 -9.96 18.64 -36.66
CA ALA A 46 -11.16 18.57 -37.49
C ALA A 46 -11.80 19.96 -37.69
N ARG A 47 -11.87 20.78 -36.63
CA ARG A 47 -12.33 22.17 -36.73
C ARG A 47 -11.42 23.01 -37.63
N GLU A 48 -10.11 22.85 -37.50
CA GLU A 48 -9.14 23.55 -38.35
C GLU A 48 -9.34 23.21 -39.83
N ALA A 49 -9.50 21.92 -40.15
CA ALA A 49 -9.77 21.46 -41.52
C ALA A 49 -11.09 22.00 -42.07
N LEU A 50 -12.16 22.05 -41.26
CA LEU A 50 -13.44 22.62 -41.65
C LEU A 50 -13.34 24.12 -41.91
N ASN A 51 -12.65 24.86 -41.03
CA ASN A 51 -12.44 26.30 -41.20
C ASN A 51 -11.63 26.61 -42.47
N GLU A 52 -10.63 25.79 -42.79
CA GLU A 52 -9.85 25.91 -44.04
C GLU A 52 -10.73 25.64 -45.27
N ALA A 53 -11.64 24.66 -45.19
CA ALA A 53 -12.56 24.34 -46.27
C ALA A 53 -13.60 25.44 -46.49
N ASP A 54 -14.18 25.98 -45.42
CA ASP A 54 -15.18 27.05 -45.44
C ASP A 54 -14.59 28.40 -45.93
N ALA A 55 -13.30 28.64 -45.66
CA ALA A 55 -12.62 29.88 -46.08
C ALA A 55 -12.33 29.96 -47.59
N HIS A 56 -12.45 28.85 -48.33
CA HIS A 56 -12.08 28.80 -49.73
C HIS A 56 -13.21 29.28 -50.66
N ALA A 57 -12.91 30.27 -51.51
CA ALA A 57 -13.90 30.90 -52.39
C ALA A 57 -14.09 30.22 -53.76
N ALA A 58 -13.62 28.99 -53.96
CA ALA A 58 -13.81 28.29 -55.24
C ALA A 58 -15.29 27.97 -55.46
N THR A 59 -15.68 27.88 -56.73
CA THR A 59 -17.03 27.44 -57.09
C THR A 59 -17.27 26.01 -56.59
N THR A 60 -18.44 25.78 -55.98
CA THR A 60 -18.83 24.50 -55.39
C THR A 60 -18.63 23.34 -56.36
N CYS A 61 -17.98 22.27 -55.90
CA CYS A 61 -17.67 21.06 -56.65
C CYS A 61 -16.93 21.28 -58.00
N SER A 62 -16.27 22.42 -58.19
CA SER A 62 -15.33 22.60 -59.31
C SER A 62 -14.05 21.79 -59.12
N PRO A 63 -13.27 21.53 -60.18
CA PRO A 63 -11.97 20.87 -60.05
C PRO A 63 -11.04 21.55 -59.04
N GLN A 64 -11.09 22.89 -58.94
CA GLN A 64 -10.33 23.65 -57.95
C GLN A 64 -10.81 23.36 -56.52
N HIS A 65 -12.13 23.31 -56.29
CA HIS A 65 -12.69 22.97 -54.98
C HIS A 65 -12.31 21.53 -54.55
N LEU A 66 -12.42 20.55 -55.46
CA LEU A 66 -12.01 19.17 -55.21
C LEU A 66 -10.52 19.06 -54.86
N LEU A 67 -9.66 19.79 -55.57
CA LEU A 67 -8.22 19.83 -55.28
C LEU A 67 -7.93 20.43 -53.90
N THR A 68 -8.66 21.47 -53.49
CA THR A 68 -8.54 22.05 -52.16
C THR A 68 -8.97 21.04 -51.08
N MET A 69 -10.13 20.39 -51.25
CA MET A 69 -10.60 19.35 -50.31
C MET A 69 -9.60 18.19 -50.18
N ARG A 70 -9.01 17.74 -51.30
CA ARG A 70 -7.94 16.72 -51.29
C ARG A 70 -6.69 17.18 -50.54
N ARG A 71 -6.30 18.45 -50.69
CA ARG A 71 -5.16 19.01 -49.96
C ARG A 71 -5.43 19.02 -48.46
N ILE A 72 -6.62 19.47 -48.05
CA ILE A 72 -7.03 19.52 -46.64
C ILE A 72 -7.02 18.10 -46.04
N ALA A 73 -7.63 17.12 -46.72
CA ALA A 73 -7.58 15.73 -46.27
C ALA A 73 -6.14 15.19 -46.17
N TYR A 74 -5.23 15.62 -47.06
CA TYR A 74 -3.84 15.20 -47.05
C TYR A 74 -3.01 15.87 -45.94
N THR A 75 -3.26 17.15 -45.64
CA THR A 75 -2.50 17.91 -44.64
C THR A 75 -2.95 17.62 -43.21
N HIS A 76 -4.23 17.29 -43.02
CA HIS A 76 -4.81 17.03 -41.71
C HIS A 76 -4.85 15.53 -41.39
N ARG A 77 -3.87 15.07 -40.60
CA ARG A 77 -3.62 13.64 -40.32
C ARG A 77 -4.84 12.82 -39.88
N TYR A 78 -5.78 13.39 -39.12
CA TYR A 78 -6.95 12.66 -38.63
C TYR A 78 -8.17 12.74 -39.55
N VAL A 79 -8.11 13.57 -40.58
CA VAL A 79 -9.17 13.72 -41.57
C VAL A 79 -8.90 12.75 -42.70
N GLN A 80 -9.80 11.79 -42.91
CA GLN A 80 -9.69 10.85 -44.03
C GLN A 80 -10.34 11.39 -45.29
N GLU A 81 -11.36 12.23 -45.13
CA GLU A 81 -12.18 12.74 -46.23
C GLU A 81 -12.81 14.07 -45.86
N VAL A 82 -12.96 14.95 -46.84
CA VAL A 82 -13.72 16.19 -46.74
C VAL A 82 -14.87 16.14 -47.76
N LEU A 83 -16.10 16.37 -47.32
CA LEU A 83 -17.31 16.40 -48.13
C LEU A 83 -17.93 17.79 -48.14
N TRP A 84 -18.62 18.10 -49.23
CA TRP A 84 -19.53 19.24 -49.30
C TRP A 84 -20.98 18.76 -49.38
N LEU A 85 -21.78 19.20 -48.43
CA LEU A 85 -23.19 18.86 -48.28
C LEU A 85 -24.09 20.00 -48.72
N HIS A 86 -25.17 19.64 -49.41
CA HIS A 86 -26.33 20.50 -49.59
C HIS A 86 -27.55 19.80 -48.99
N GLU A 87 -28.21 20.42 -48.01
CA GLU A 87 -29.40 19.86 -47.35
C GLU A 87 -29.18 18.42 -46.80
N GLY A 88 -27.96 18.11 -46.36
CA GLY A 88 -27.61 16.79 -45.83
C GLY A 88 -27.28 15.74 -46.91
N ILE A 89 -27.18 16.12 -48.18
CA ILE A 89 -26.81 15.24 -49.29
C ILE A 89 -25.42 15.64 -49.82
N PRO A 90 -24.43 14.72 -49.84
CA PRO A 90 -23.11 14.96 -50.42
C PRO A 90 -23.21 15.22 -51.91
N GLN A 91 -22.75 16.40 -52.34
CA GLN A 91 -22.65 16.72 -53.77
C GLN A 91 -21.29 16.36 -54.35
N CYS A 92 -20.23 16.47 -53.53
CA CYS A 92 -18.88 16.06 -53.89
C CYS A 92 -18.03 15.86 -52.62
N SER A 93 -16.90 15.18 -52.77
CA SER A 93 -15.93 14.98 -51.71
C SER A 93 -14.49 15.08 -52.21
N SER A 94 -13.52 14.96 -51.30
CA SER A 94 -12.12 14.82 -51.66
C SER A 94 -11.83 13.52 -52.45
N LEU A 95 -12.67 12.50 -52.27
CA LEU A 95 -12.47 11.18 -52.87
C LEU A 95 -13.29 11.01 -54.15
N GLU A 96 -14.51 11.56 -54.19
CA GLU A 96 -15.40 11.50 -55.33
C GLU A 96 -15.84 12.87 -55.86
N ASP A 97 -16.01 12.94 -57.18
CA ASP A 97 -16.31 14.18 -57.91
C ASP A 97 -17.79 14.36 -58.27
N HIS A 98 -18.66 13.41 -57.91
CA HIS A 98 -20.07 13.40 -58.26
C HIS A 98 -20.96 13.18 -57.04
N GLN A 99 -22.23 13.60 -57.18
CA GLN A 99 -23.23 13.46 -56.14
C GLN A 99 -23.53 11.98 -55.88
N VAL A 100 -23.57 11.60 -54.61
CA VAL A 100 -23.97 10.26 -54.18
C VAL A 100 -25.32 10.35 -53.47
N SER A 101 -26.23 9.45 -53.83
CA SER A 101 -27.62 9.38 -53.33
C SER A 101 -27.70 8.84 -51.90
N VAL A 102 -27.03 9.53 -50.99
CA VAL A 102 -26.83 9.13 -49.61
C VAL A 102 -27.13 10.33 -48.73
N THR A 103 -28.08 10.20 -47.81
CA THR A 103 -28.50 11.31 -46.94
C THR A 103 -27.94 11.13 -45.55
N PHE A 104 -27.25 12.16 -45.04
CA PHE A 104 -26.79 12.19 -43.66
C PHE A 104 -27.99 12.26 -42.71
N PRO A 105 -28.01 11.46 -41.63
CA PRO A 105 -29.06 11.56 -40.62
C PRO A 105 -28.95 12.88 -39.83
N ALA A 106 -29.95 13.17 -39.01
CA ALA A 106 -29.85 14.27 -38.05
C ALA A 106 -28.62 14.09 -37.13
N PRO A 107 -27.88 15.17 -36.83
CA PRO A 107 -26.67 15.09 -36.01
C PRO A 107 -26.92 14.45 -34.64
N ASP A 108 -25.92 13.72 -34.17
CA ASP A 108 -25.95 13.07 -32.87
C ASP A 108 -25.77 14.09 -31.75
N HIS A 109 -24.93 15.09 -31.99
CA HIS A 109 -24.68 16.21 -31.09
C HIS A 109 -24.27 17.47 -31.88
N ILE A 110 -24.63 18.64 -31.35
CA ILE A 110 -24.21 19.95 -31.85
C ILE A 110 -23.38 20.60 -30.75
N THR A 111 -22.14 20.93 -31.06
CA THR A 111 -21.20 21.53 -30.11
C THR A 111 -21.58 23.00 -29.84
N ALA A 112 -21.04 23.58 -28.77
CA ALA A 112 -21.37 24.97 -28.37
C ALA A 112 -20.96 26.03 -29.43
N ASP A 113 -19.94 25.71 -30.23
CA ASP A 113 -19.42 26.48 -31.36
C ASP A 113 -20.16 26.20 -32.69
N GLY A 114 -21.21 25.37 -32.67
CA GLY A 114 -22.11 25.18 -33.81
C GLY A 114 -21.74 24.04 -34.76
N TYR A 115 -20.65 23.31 -34.50
CA TYR A 115 -20.32 22.14 -35.31
C TYR A 115 -21.26 20.97 -35.01
N ARG A 116 -21.62 20.28 -36.08
CA ARG A 116 -22.49 19.11 -36.04
C ARG A 116 -21.63 17.86 -36.05
N THR A 117 -21.99 16.85 -35.26
CA THR A 117 -21.23 15.60 -35.17
C THR A 117 -22.13 14.39 -35.38
N TRP A 118 -21.60 13.35 -36.02
CA TRP A 118 -22.30 12.11 -36.32
C TRP A 118 -21.39 10.89 -36.09
N LEU A 119 -21.97 9.81 -35.63
CA LEU A 119 -21.42 8.46 -35.77
C LEU A 119 -22.16 7.79 -36.92
N THR A 120 -21.47 7.58 -38.04
CA THR A 120 -22.10 7.12 -39.27
C THR A 120 -21.30 6.01 -39.94
N SER A 121 -21.99 5.02 -40.50
CA SER A 121 -21.38 4.06 -41.43
C SER A 121 -21.68 4.40 -42.89
N VAL A 122 -22.27 5.56 -43.10
CA VAL A 122 -22.71 6.06 -44.39
C VAL A 122 -21.56 6.86 -45.00
N ASN A 123 -21.10 6.45 -46.19
CA ASN A 123 -20.12 7.17 -47.00
C ASN A 123 -20.54 7.16 -48.47
N ASP A 124 -19.90 8.03 -49.23
CA ASP A 124 -20.03 8.17 -50.68
C ASP A 124 -19.36 7.01 -51.45
N LEU A 125 -18.37 6.33 -50.85
CA LEU A 125 -17.64 5.20 -51.44
C LEU A 125 -18.40 3.85 -51.46
N GLY A 126 -19.57 3.75 -50.81
CA GLY A 126 -20.31 2.49 -50.66
C GLY A 126 -19.66 1.46 -49.74
N LEU A 127 -18.66 1.86 -48.94
CA LEU A 127 -17.95 0.99 -48.01
C LEU A 127 -18.70 0.89 -46.67
N LYS A 128 -18.75 -0.29 -46.08
CA LYS A 128 -19.31 -0.45 -44.72
C LYS A 128 -18.22 -0.27 -43.68
N HIS A 129 -17.92 0.98 -43.34
CA HIS A 129 -16.95 1.31 -42.31
C HIS A 129 -17.52 2.40 -41.38
N LYS A 130 -17.39 2.21 -40.06
CA LYS A 130 -17.92 3.16 -39.08
C LYS A 130 -16.94 4.31 -38.94
N MET A 131 -17.43 5.51 -39.22
CA MET A 131 -16.68 6.75 -39.16
C MET A 131 -17.35 7.72 -38.18
N THR A 132 -16.56 8.65 -37.66
CA THR A 132 -17.09 9.83 -36.98
C THR A 132 -17.03 10.99 -37.95
N ALA A 133 -18.14 11.67 -38.17
CA ALA A 133 -18.20 12.86 -39.00
C ALA A 133 -18.33 14.11 -38.12
N MET A 134 -17.67 15.20 -38.53
CA MET A 134 -17.84 16.53 -37.94
C MET A 134 -18.09 17.53 -39.07
N GLY A 135 -18.99 18.47 -38.89
CA GLY A 135 -19.40 19.37 -39.97
C GLY A 135 -19.66 20.79 -39.53
N SER A 136 -19.32 21.73 -40.41
CA SER A 136 -19.66 23.16 -40.31
C SER A 136 -21.09 23.38 -40.81
N GLU A 137 -21.35 24.41 -41.62
CA GLU A 137 -22.62 24.64 -42.30
C GLU A 137 -22.75 23.82 -43.60
N HIS A 138 -21.67 23.75 -44.39
CA HIS A 138 -21.67 23.11 -45.71
C HIS A 138 -20.63 21.99 -45.83
N HIS A 139 -19.51 22.07 -45.12
CA HIS A 139 -18.46 21.05 -45.20
C HIS A 139 -18.57 20.06 -44.05
N VAL A 140 -18.17 18.82 -44.33
CA VAL A 140 -18.07 17.73 -43.36
C VAL A 140 -16.72 17.06 -43.52
N VAL A 141 -16.09 16.72 -42.40
CA VAL A 141 -14.88 15.90 -42.37
C VAL A 141 -15.20 14.54 -41.76
N MET A 142 -14.63 13.49 -42.36
CA MET A 142 -14.73 12.11 -41.86
C MET A 142 -13.45 11.74 -41.14
N ILE A 143 -13.61 11.17 -39.95
CA ILE A 143 -12.53 10.83 -39.02
C ILE A 143 -12.70 9.36 -38.65
N ASP A 144 -11.60 8.61 -38.70
CA ASP A 144 -11.60 7.25 -38.19
C ASP A 144 -11.65 7.28 -36.66
N PRO A 145 -12.66 6.63 -36.05
CA PRO A 145 -12.86 6.68 -34.62
C PRO A 145 -11.71 6.05 -33.83
N GLU A 146 -10.87 5.19 -34.42
CA GLU A 146 -9.67 4.67 -33.76
C GLU A 146 -8.67 5.79 -33.41
N SER A 147 -8.62 6.86 -34.20
CA SER A 147 -7.75 8.01 -33.98
C SER A 147 -7.96 8.68 -32.62
N PHE A 148 -9.18 8.61 -32.06
CA PHE A 148 -9.50 9.19 -30.76
C PHE A 148 -8.87 8.45 -29.58
N ILE A 149 -8.66 7.14 -29.71
CA ILE A 149 -8.17 6.29 -28.62
C ILE A 149 -6.78 5.70 -28.89
N ASP A 150 -6.13 6.08 -29.99
CA ASP A 150 -4.75 5.73 -30.31
C ASP A 150 -3.77 6.47 -29.38
N VAL A 151 -3.65 5.95 -28.15
CA VAL A 151 -2.77 6.45 -27.10
C VAL A 151 -1.96 5.29 -26.53
N ILE A 152 -0.64 5.43 -26.55
CA ILE A 152 0.26 4.41 -26.01
C ILE A 152 0.23 4.44 -24.47
N PRO A 153 -0.15 3.35 -23.79
CA PRO A 153 -0.02 3.27 -22.35
C PRO A 153 1.47 3.24 -21.97
N LEU A 154 1.90 4.19 -21.14
CA LEU A 154 3.28 4.24 -20.63
C LEU A 154 3.53 3.28 -19.46
N GLY A 155 2.46 2.69 -18.93
CA GLY A 155 2.53 1.74 -17.82
C GLY A 155 2.65 0.29 -18.27
N HIS A 156 2.96 -0.58 -17.32
CA HIS A 156 2.95 -2.04 -17.53
C HIS A 156 1.54 -2.63 -17.50
N GLU A 157 0.56 -1.83 -17.08
CA GLU A 157 -0.83 -2.24 -16.96
C GLU A 157 -1.53 -2.17 -18.31
N GLN A 158 -2.31 -3.21 -18.63
CA GLN A 158 -3.22 -3.16 -19.76
C GLN A 158 -4.40 -2.27 -19.38
N ILE A 159 -4.34 -1.02 -19.83
CA ILE A 159 -5.43 -0.06 -19.70
C ILE A 159 -6.19 -0.04 -21.02
N HIS A 160 -7.50 -0.13 -20.92
CA HIS A 160 -8.41 -0.11 -22.04
C HIS A 160 -9.29 1.15 -22.00
N THR A 161 -9.79 1.56 -23.16
CA THR A 161 -10.54 2.80 -23.34
C THR A 161 -11.79 2.55 -24.16
N LEU A 162 -12.85 3.25 -23.78
CA LEU A 162 -14.13 3.33 -24.46
C LEU A 162 -14.44 4.81 -24.64
N LEU A 163 -14.77 5.21 -25.87
CA LEU A 163 -15.35 6.51 -26.18
C LEU A 163 -16.82 6.31 -26.55
N PHE A 164 -17.70 7.10 -25.96
CA PHE A 164 -19.13 7.03 -26.21
C PHE A 164 -19.79 8.40 -26.21
N GLY A 165 -20.87 8.54 -26.96
CA GLY A 165 -21.68 9.76 -27.00
C GLY A 165 -22.62 9.84 -25.80
N THR A 166 -22.68 10.99 -25.12
CA THR A 166 -23.48 11.14 -23.89
C THR A 166 -24.97 11.32 -24.14
N GLN A 167 -25.36 11.79 -25.33
CA GLN A 167 -26.75 12.10 -25.64
C GLN A 167 -27.54 10.87 -26.08
N ARG A 168 -26.96 10.07 -26.99
CA ARG A 168 -27.58 8.85 -27.51
C ARG A 168 -27.12 7.57 -26.81
N ASN A 169 -26.21 7.67 -25.84
CA ASN A 169 -25.60 6.52 -25.16
C ASN A 169 -25.16 5.45 -26.16
N GLN A 170 -24.36 5.87 -27.14
CA GLN A 170 -23.84 5.01 -28.19
C GLN A 170 -22.32 4.88 -28.08
N ILE A 171 -21.83 3.67 -28.26
CA ILE A 171 -20.39 3.40 -28.29
C ILE A 171 -19.84 3.85 -29.64
N ILE A 172 -18.86 4.77 -29.61
CA ILE A 172 -18.16 5.25 -30.79
C ILE A 172 -17.01 4.29 -31.12
N ILE A 173 -16.14 4.06 -30.14
CA ILE A 173 -15.01 3.13 -30.27
C ILE A 173 -14.64 2.54 -28.92
N SER A 174 -14.13 1.32 -28.94
CA SER A 174 -13.62 0.64 -27.76
C SER A 174 -12.34 -0.12 -28.10
N SER A 175 -11.29 0.06 -27.29
CA SER A 175 -10.02 -0.67 -27.47
C SER A 175 -10.18 -2.18 -27.23
N LYS A 176 -11.23 -2.57 -26.49
CA LYS A 176 -11.59 -3.97 -26.22
C LYS A 176 -13.11 -4.09 -26.16
N PRO A 177 -13.72 -5.16 -26.67
CA PRO A 177 -15.16 -5.36 -26.56
C PRO A 177 -15.61 -5.31 -25.10
N LEU A 178 -16.66 -4.52 -24.84
CA LEU A 178 -17.23 -4.33 -23.52
C LEU A 178 -18.44 -5.25 -23.33
N ASN A 179 -18.56 -5.87 -22.15
CA ASN A 179 -19.73 -6.66 -21.78
C ASN A 179 -20.97 -5.74 -21.67
N ALA A 180 -22.09 -6.16 -22.25
CA ALA A 180 -23.37 -5.44 -22.20
C ALA A 180 -23.81 -5.09 -20.77
N ALA A 181 -23.60 -5.99 -19.80
CA ALA A 181 -23.98 -5.73 -18.40
C ALA A 181 -23.17 -4.58 -17.77
N VAL A 182 -21.91 -4.42 -18.18
CA VAL A 182 -21.05 -3.31 -17.73
C VAL A 182 -21.47 -2.02 -18.43
N TRP A 183 -21.80 -2.11 -19.72
CA TRP A 183 -22.27 -0.98 -20.50
C TRP A 183 -23.55 -0.37 -19.92
N GLU A 184 -24.53 -1.20 -19.53
CA GLU A 184 -25.74 -0.73 -18.86
C GLU A 184 -25.44 0.08 -17.60
N ARG A 185 -24.47 -0.36 -16.78
CA ARG A 185 -24.07 0.39 -15.59
C ARG A 185 -23.36 1.70 -15.94
N ILE A 186 -22.49 1.71 -16.94
CA ILE A 186 -21.81 2.93 -17.40
C ILE A 186 -22.81 3.99 -17.91
N LYS A 187 -23.87 3.56 -18.62
CA LYS A 187 -24.92 4.47 -19.11
C LYS A 187 -25.69 5.14 -17.98
N HIS A 188 -26.09 4.38 -16.96
CA HIS A 188 -26.95 4.86 -15.89
C HIS A 188 -26.21 5.52 -14.74
N GLN A 189 -24.90 5.28 -14.61
CA GLN A 189 -24.13 5.72 -13.46
C GLN A 189 -23.27 6.94 -13.78
N TYR A 190 -23.58 8.05 -13.11
CA TYR A 190 -22.86 9.33 -13.24
C TYR A 190 -21.59 9.41 -12.38
N ALA A 191 -21.23 8.32 -11.68
CA ALA A 191 -20.09 8.30 -10.80
C ALA A 191 -18.78 8.36 -11.59
N ARG A 192 -17.78 9.10 -11.08
CA ARG A 192 -16.43 9.17 -11.67
C ARG A 192 -15.69 7.82 -11.63
N THR A 193 -16.13 6.90 -10.78
CA THR A 193 -15.48 5.58 -10.63
C THR A 193 -16.52 4.51 -10.38
N LEU A 194 -16.35 3.39 -11.07
CA LEU A 194 -17.15 2.19 -10.94
C LEU A 194 -16.19 1.01 -10.74
N THR A 195 -16.48 0.12 -9.80
CA THR A 195 -15.66 -1.08 -9.56
C THR A 195 -16.56 -2.30 -9.70
N LEU A 196 -16.18 -3.20 -10.59
CA LEU A 196 -16.93 -4.38 -11.00
C LEU A 196 -15.96 -5.54 -11.19
N ASP A 197 -16.19 -6.67 -10.53
CA ASP A 197 -15.47 -7.93 -10.76
C ASP A 197 -13.94 -7.74 -10.86
N SER A 198 -13.34 -7.07 -9.88
CA SER A 198 -11.90 -6.74 -9.83
C SER A 198 -11.39 -5.87 -10.99
N THR A 199 -12.26 -5.10 -11.62
CA THR A 199 -11.94 -4.12 -12.65
C THR A 199 -12.42 -2.74 -12.21
N VAL A 200 -11.53 -1.76 -12.29
CA VAL A 200 -11.85 -0.37 -11.96
C VAL A 200 -12.06 0.38 -13.26
N TYR A 201 -13.21 1.02 -13.38
CA TYR A 201 -13.62 1.89 -14.46
C TYR A 201 -13.56 3.33 -13.97
N ARG A 202 -12.91 4.21 -14.74
CA ARG A 202 -12.86 5.65 -14.52
C ARG A 202 -13.59 6.34 -15.66
N LEU A 203 -14.54 7.20 -15.33
CA LEU A 203 -15.39 7.89 -16.29
C LEU A 203 -15.05 9.38 -16.29
N HIS A 204 -14.79 9.93 -17.47
CA HIS A 204 -14.59 11.36 -17.70
C HIS A 204 -15.50 11.84 -18.81
N ARG A 205 -16.11 13.01 -18.64
CA ARG A 205 -17.03 13.59 -19.62
C ARG A 205 -16.41 14.82 -20.28
N LEU A 206 -16.71 14.98 -21.56
CA LEU A 206 -16.35 16.10 -22.41
C LEU A 206 -17.66 16.77 -22.86
N PRO A 207 -18.26 17.62 -22.00
CA PRO A 207 -19.55 18.23 -22.32
C PRO A 207 -19.49 19.11 -23.57
N GLU A 208 -18.34 19.71 -23.88
CA GLU A 208 -18.13 20.55 -25.07
C GLU A 208 -18.31 19.78 -26.38
N LEU A 209 -17.98 18.49 -26.40
CA LEU A 209 -18.09 17.61 -27.57
C LEU A 209 -19.30 16.67 -27.48
N GLY A 210 -20.05 16.67 -26.37
CA GLY A 210 -21.10 15.68 -26.12
C GLY A 210 -20.57 14.24 -26.01
N LEU A 211 -19.31 14.09 -25.62
CA LEU A 211 -18.59 12.82 -25.53
C LEU A 211 -18.26 12.47 -24.09
N ALA A 212 -18.02 11.18 -23.85
CA ALA A 212 -17.45 10.70 -22.60
C ALA A 212 -16.51 9.53 -22.87
N ILE A 213 -15.49 9.44 -22.03
CA ILE A 213 -14.56 8.32 -22.01
C ILE A 213 -14.76 7.48 -20.76
N ALA A 214 -14.64 6.17 -20.92
CA ALA A 214 -14.47 5.25 -19.81
C ALA A 214 -13.18 4.47 -20.02
N THR A 215 -12.24 4.59 -19.08
CA THR A 215 -11.01 3.80 -19.07
C THR A 215 -11.07 2.75 -17.99
N TRP A 216 -10.55 1.57 -18.24
CA TRP A 216 -10.53 0.51 -17.22
C TRP A 216 -9.27 -0.32 -17.23
N SER A 217 -8.98 -0.87 -16.06
CA SER A 217 -7.93 -1.85 -15.88
C SER A 217 -8.29 -2.83 -14.78
N SER A 218 -7.77 -4.06 -14.89
CA SER A 218 -7.95 -5.09 -13.88
C SER A 218 -7.06 -4.81 -12.67
N THR A 219 -7.58 -5.03 -11.47
CA THR A 219 -6.82 -4.95 -10.22
C THR A 219 -6.05 -6.24 -9.92
N VAL A 220 -6.17 -7.28 -10.75
CA VAL A 220 -5.43 -8.56 -10.58
C VAL A 220 -3.90 -8.37 -10.66
N PRO A 221 -3.34 -7.63 -11.65
CA PRO A 221 -1.90 -7.35 -11.68
C PRO A 221 -1.36 -6.49 -10.52
N LEU A 222 -2.23 -5.92 -9.67
CA LEU A 222 -1.84 -5.16 -8.47
C LEU A 222 -0.93 -5.96 -7.53
N GLN A 223 -1.03 -7.30 -7.53
CA GLN A 223 -0.17 -8.17 -6.72
C GLN A 223 1.33 -8.00 -7.04
N LYS A 224 1.70 -7.76 -8.32
CA LYS A 224 3.11 -7.55 -8.70
C LYS A 224 3.66 -6.26 -8.10
N LYS A 225 2.89 -5.18 -8.14
CA LYS A 225 3.27 -3.90 -7.52
C LYS A 225 3.28 -3.98 -6.00
N LEU A 226 2.29 -4.66 -5.41
CA LEU A 226 2.27 -4.92 -3.98
C LEU A 226 3.54 -5.65 -3.55
N HIS A 227 4.00 -6.65 -4.30
CA HIS A 227 5.24 -7.37 -3.98
C HIS A 227 6.47 -6.46 -4.02
N GLN A 228 6.58 -5.59 -5.03
CA GLN A 228 7.66 -4.59 -5.13
C GLN A 228 7.63 -3.60 -3.95
N GLN A 229 6.46 -3.09 -3.59
CA GLN A 229 6.32 -2.18 -2.45
C GLN A 229 6.54 -2.87 -1.11
N LEU A 230 6.13 -4.13 -0.97
CA LEU A 230 6.44 -4.94 0.21
C LEU A 230 7.95 -5.11 0.35
N MET A 231 8.66 -5.38 -0.75
CA MET A 231 10.12 -5.54 -0.74
C MET A 231 10.84 -4.26 -0.27
N LEU A 232 10.28 -3.08 -0.55
CA LEU A 232 10.80 -1.80 -0.07
C LEU A 232 10.45 -1.53 1.41
N TRP A 233 9.20 -1.76 1.82
CA TRP A 233 8.71 -1.36 3.15
C TRP A 233 9.00 -2.39 4.25
N LEU A 234 8.94 -3.68 3.95
CA LEU A 234 9.15 -4.76 4.92
C LEU A 234 10.51 -4.69 5.64
N PRO A 235 11.66 -4.41 4.98
CA PRO A 235 12.92 -4.23 5.70
C PRO A 235 12.86 -3.03 6.65
N ILE A 236 12.21 -1.93 6.26
CA ILE A 236 12.02 -0.74 7.10
C ILE A 236 11.18 -1.09 8.34
N GLY A 237 10.09 -1.85 8.16
CA GLY A 237 9.28 -2.37 9.27
C GLY A 237 10.06 -3.28 10.21
N LEU A 238 10.97 -4.10 9.66
CA LEU A 238 11.82 -5.00 10.46
C LEU A 238 12.88 -4.23 11.26
N PHE A 239 13.57 -3.27 10.63
CA PHE A 239 14.56 -2.43 11.31
C PHE A 239 13.93 -1.58 12.42
N THR A 240 12.77 -0.98 12.16
CA THR A 240 12.03 -0.20 13.18
C THR A 240 11.56 -1.07 14.33
N SER A 241 11.09 -2.29 14.07
CA SER A 241 10.71 -3.27 15.11
C SER A 241 11.89 -3.70 15.98
N LEU A 242 13.05 -3.94 15.35
CA LEU A 242 14.28 -4.35 16.05
C LEU A 242 14.81 -3.21 16.92
N LEU A 243 14.81 -1.99 16.40
CA LEU A 243 15.18 -0.78 17.14
C LEU A 243 14.23 -0.52 18.32
N ALA A 244 12.91 -0.60 18.10
CA ALA A 244 11.91 -0.40 19.14
C ALA A 244 12.04 -1.45 20.26
N SER A 245 12.22 -2.73 19.89
CA SER A 245 12.44 -3.81 20.87
C SER A 245 13.74 -3.63 21.66
N PHE A 246 14.83 -3.23 21.00
CA PHE A 246 16.10 -2.94 21.66
C PHE A 246 15.96 -1.78 22.67
N LEU A 247 15.30 -0.69 22.27
CA LEU A 247 15.05 0.46 23.15
C LEU A 247 14.17 0.09 24.34
N LEU A 248 13.09 -0.68 24.12
CA LEU A 248 12.23 -1.16 25.20
C LEU A 248 12.98 -2.07 26.17
N LEU A 249 13.80 -3.00 25.66
CA LEU A 249 14.64 -3.86 26.50
C LEU A 249 15.64 -3.03 27.30
N ARG A 250 16.26 -2.02 26.69
CA ARG A 250 17.19 -1.11 27.38
C ARG A 250 16.47 -0.31 28.47
N LEU A 251 15.26 0.16 28.21
CA LEU A 251 14.44 0.90 29.17
C LEU A 251 13.99 -0.01 30.33
N LEU A 252 13.50 -1.22 30.02
CA LEU A 252 13.11 -2.21 31.02
C LEU A 252 14.29 -2.65 31.89
N ARG A 253 15.49 -2.85 31.31
CA ARG A 253 16.72 -3.13 32.07
C ARG A 253 17.12 -1.94 32.95
N ARG A 254 16.95 -0.70 32.48
CA ARG A 254 17.25 0.51 33.25
C ARG A 254 16.26 0.72 34.40
N LEU A 255 14.99 0.41 34.20
CA LEU A 255 13.93 0.54 35.21
C LEU A 255 13.93 -0.63 36.22
N ARG A 256 14.26 -1.86 35.80
CA ARG A 256 14.65 -2.98 36.69
C ARG A 256 16.08 -2.79 37.23
N SER A 257 16.40 -1.60 37.71
CA SER A 257 17.59 -1.39 38.52
C SER A 257 17.48 -2.24 39.81
N PRO A 258 18.60 -2.74 40.37
CA PRO A 258 18.63 -3.68 41.52
C PRO A 258 17.86 -3.19 42.75
N ARG A 259 17.56 -1.89 42.84
CA ARG A 259 16.75 -1.28 43.90
C ARG A 259 15.30 -1.78 43.94
N ASN A 260 14.66 -1.98 42.78
CA ASN A 260 13.28 -2.50 42.75
C ASN A 260 13.24 -4.04 42.96
N GLY A 261 14.32 -4.75 42.60
CA GLY A 261 14.46 -6.18 42.92
C GLY A 261 14.59 -6.44 44.41
N MET A 262 15.26 -5.55 45.16
CA MET A 262 15.31 -5.61 46.62
C MET A 262 13.96 -5.31 47.27
N LEU A 263 13.16 -4.38 46.73
CA LEU A 263 11.82 -4.10 47.25
C LEU A 263 10.85 -5.25 46.99
N ASP A 264 10.92 -5.92 45.84
CA ASP A 264 10.17 -7.16 45.58
C ASP A 264 10.60 -8.30 46.51
N ALA A 265 11.91 -8.43 46.81
CA ALA A 265 12.42 -9.41 47.76
C ALA A 265 12.00 -9.13 49.22
N LEU A 266 11.84 -7.85 49.60
CA LEU A 266 11.32 -7.45 50.90
C LEU A 266 9.81 -7.74 51.02
N ASN A 267 9.04 -7.46 49.97
CA ASN A 267 7.58 -7.65 49.97
C ASN A 267 7.19 -9.15 49.93
N SER A 268 8.00 -9.97 49.27
CA SER A 268 7.77 -11.41 49.12
C SER A 268 8.15 -12.28 50.32
N HIS A 269 8.50 -11.69 51.48
CA HIS A 269 8.82 -12.43 52.73
C HIS A 269 9.89 -13.53 52.55
N ALA A 270 10.78 -13.42 51.56
CA ALA A 270 11.77 -14.45 51.23
C ALA A 270 13.03 -14.41 52.12
N ILE A 271 13.06 -13.57 53.16
CA ILE A 271 14.20 -13.43 54.08
C ILE A 271 13.88 -14.15 55.40
N GLN A 272 14.27 -15.43 55.51
CA GLN A 272 14.25 -16.15 56.77
C GLN A 272 15.47 -15.77 57.62
N VAL A 273 15.25 -15.00 58.68
CA VAL A 273 16.27 -14.66 59.68
C VAL A 273 16.27 -15.74 60.76
N LEU A 274 17.28 -16.62 60.78
CA LEU A 274 17.54 -17.49 61.94
C LEU A 274 18.28 -16.67 63.01
N LEU A 275 17.60 -16.31 64.11
CA LEU A 275 18.26 -15.80 65.31
C LEU A 275 18.68 -16.97 66.22
N PRO A 276 19.96 -17.09 66.63
CA PRO A 276 20.39 -18.11 67.59
C PRO A 276 20.00 -17.73 69.02
N ALA A 277 19.16 -18.55 69.65
CA ALA A 277 18.73 -18.38 71.05
C ALA A 277 19.89 -18.66 72.02
N HIS A 278 20.45 -17.60 72.59
CA HIS A 278 21.28 -17.67 73.78
C HIS A 278 20.83 -16.54 74.70
N TYR A 279 20.72 -16.84 76.01
CA TYR A 279 20.19 -16.03 77.12
C TYR A 279 18.70 -16.22 77.46
N PHE A 280 18.36 -17.35 78.10
CA PHE A 280 17.40 -17.38 79.20
C PHE A 280 17.86 -18.41 80.24
N ALA A 281 18.56 -17.94 81.28
CA ALA A 281 18.85 -18.71 82.48
C ALA A 281 18.85 -17.75 83.67
N ALA A 282 17.77 -17.81 84.46
CA ALA A 282 17.57 -17.35 85.84
C ALA A 282 16.05 -17.37 86.02
N GLU A 283 15.39 -17.97 87.01
CA GLU A 283 15.79 -18.47 88.31
C GLU A 283 14.47 -19.03 88.89
N TRP A 284 14.36 -20.33 89.16
CA TRP A 284 13.38 -20.82 90.14
C TRP A 284 13.88 -22.11 90.79
N LYS A 285 14.02 -22.01 92.11
CA LYS A 285 14.66 -22.95 93.02
C LYS A 285 13.58 -23.82 93.67
N ASP A 286 13.82 -25.13 93.58
CA ASP A 286 13.44 -26.20 94.52
C ASP A 286 11.98 -26.70 94.56
N ARG A 287 11.69 -27.88 93.97
CA ARG A 287 11.66 -29.17 94.69
C ARG A 287 11.26 -30.37 93.80
N ARG A 288 12.17 -31.36 93.74
CA ARG A 288 11.96 -32.83 93.74
C ARG A 288 10.87 -33.45 92.83
N ARG A 289 11.30 -34.06 91.70
CA ARG A 289 11.46 -35.54 91.50
C ARG A 289 11.53 -35.91 90.01
N GLY A 290 12.64 -36.56 89.63
CA GLY A 290 12.65 -37.74 88.76
C GLY A 290 12.51 -37.57 87.24
N GLY A 291 13.60 -37.85 86.52
CA GLY A 291 13.54 -38.78 85.38
C GLY A 291 13.67 -38.22 83.96
N ALA A 292 14.79 -38.58 83.33
CA ALA A 292 15.01 -38.77 81.89
C ALA A 292 15.14 -37.54 80.96
N CYS A 293 16.40 -37.25 80.62
CA CYS A 293 16.83 -36.32 79.57
C CYS A 293 16.27 -36.68 78.18
N SER A 294 15.70 -35.68 77.54
CA SER A 294 15.44 -35.59 76.09
C SER A 294 16.76 -35.39 75.32
N LEU A 295 17.11 -36.35 74.46
CA LEU A 295 18.31 -36.33 73.62
C LEU A 295 17.96 -36.69 72.16
N GLU A 296 17.00 -35.97 71.56
CA GLU A 296 16.69 -36.12 70.13
C GLU A 296 16.63 -34.80 69.34
N ALA A 297 16.76 -33.64 70.00
CA ALA A 297 16.72 -32.34 69.32
C ALA A 297 18.08 -31.88 68.73
N THR A 298 19.18 -32.56 69.03
CA THR A 298 20.54 -32.11 68.70
C THR A 298 21.09 -32.63 67.37
N ARG A 299 20.36 -33.50 66.66
CA ARG A 299 20.82 -34.15 65.41
C ARG A 299 20.46 -33.39 64.13
N TRP A 300 19.60 -32.37 64.19
CA TRP A 300 19.16 -31.61 63.01
C TRP A 300 19.86 -30.25 62.80
N GLN A 301 20.61 -29.75 63.77
CA GLN A 301 21.29 -28.44 63.66
C GLN A 301 22.65 -28.49 62.94
N PHE A 302 23.28 -29.67 62.79
CA PHE A 302 24.59 -29.78 62.14
C PHE A 302 24.55 -29.92 60.61
N LEU A 303 23.38 -30.19 60.00
CA LEU A 303 23.27 -30.35 58.55
C LEU A 303 23.16 -29.03 57.76
N ILE A 304 22.79 -27.92 58.42
CA ILE A 304 22.58 -26.62 57.74
C ILE A 304 23.87 -25.78 57.66
N ALA A 305 24.84 -26.01 58.55
CA ALA A 305 26.11 -25.27 58.55
C ALA A 305 27.08 -25.71 57.42
N GLY A 306 26.94 -26.94 56.90
CA GLY A 306 27.81 -27.47 55.85
C GLY A 306 27.53 -26.93 54.44
N TYR A 307 26.30 -26.45 54.17
CA TYR A 307 25.90 -26.01 52.84
C TYR A 307 26.29 -24.56 52.53
N PHE A 308 26.46 -23.71 53.56
CA PHE A 308 26.83 -22.30 53.38
C PHE A 308 28.34 -22.07 53.22
N TYR A 309 29.18 -22.99 53.70
CA TYR A 309 30.64 -22.84 53.61
C TYR A 309 31.18 -23.12 52.20
N SER A 310 30.46 -23.89 51.37
CA SER A 310 30.90 -24.23 50.00
C SER A 310 30.63 -23.11 48.97
N ALA A 311 29.64 -22.24 49.21
CA ALA A 311 29.25 -21.18 48.29
C ALA A 311 30.16 -19.93 48.34
N CYS A 312 30.96 -19.75 49.39
CA CYS A 312 31.90 -18.64 49.51
C CYS A 312 33.26 -18.89 48.81
N ARG A 313 33.55 -20.12 48.36
CA ARG A 313 34.86 -20.45 47.77
C ARG A 313 34.93 -20.25 46.25
N THR A 314 33.79 -20.10 45.56
CA THR A 314 33.71 -20.26 44.10
C THR A 314 33.43 -18.99 43.29
N ASN A 315 33.22 -17.81 43.88
CA ASN A 315 33.07 -16.58 43.09
C ASN A 315 34.06 -15.48 43.52
N ARG A 316 35.21 -15.50 42.84
CA ARG A 316 36.24 -14.48 42.85
C ARG A 316 35.85 -13.43 41.80
N ALA A 317 35.06 -12.42 42.20
CA ALA A 317 34.83 -11.24 41.38
C ALA A 317 34.51 -10.03 42.27
N ASP A 318 35.39 -9.05 42.16
CA ASP A 318 35.49 -7.75 42.85
C ASP A 318 34.17 -7.05 43.19
N TYR A 319 33.94 -6.75 44.48
CA TYR A 319 33.33 -5.49 44.97
C TYR A 319 33.59 -5.33 46.50
N PRO A 320 33.87 -4.11 47.02
CA PRO A 320 34.60 -3.89 48.28
C PRO A 320 33.74 -3.89 49.55
N LEU A 321 32.54 -4.50 49.54
CA LEU A 321 31.62 -4.47 50.69
C LEU A 321 31.71 -5.70 51.61
N ASN A 322 32.50 -6.71 51.26
CA ASN A 322 32.53 -8.01 51.99
C ASN A 322 33.69 -8.15 53.01
N ARG A 323 34.53 -7.11 53.17
CA ARG A 323 35.74 -7.19 54.02
C ARG A 323 35.47 -6.91 55.52
N ARG A 324 34.37 -6.22 55.86
CA ARG A 324 34.01 -5.90 57.26
C ARG A 324 33.22 -6.99 57.99
N TYR A 325 32.49 -7.84 57.27
CA TYR A 325 31.72 -8.92 57.90
C TYR A 325 32.55 -10.17 58.24
N CYS A 326 33.66 -10.41 57.54
CA CYS A 326 34.53 -11.57 57.81
C CYS A 326 35.59 -11.33 58.89
N THR A 327 35.83 -10.09 59.32
CA THR A 327 36.92 -9.76 60.27
C THR A 327 36.47 -9.75 61.75
N GLU A 328 35.18 -9.57 62.05
CA GLU A 328 34.70 -9.53 63.44
C GLU A 328 34.48 -10.90 64.09
N ASN A 329 34.37 -11.98 63.32
CA ASN A 329 34.19 -13.34 63.87
C ASN A 329 35.49 -14.15 64.06
N ILE A 330 36.65 -13.61 63.65
CA ILE A 330 37.95 -14.31 63.77
C ILE A 330 38.65 -14.01 65.12
N TYR A 331 38.26 -12.93 65.82
CA TYR A 331 38.91 -12.54 67.08
C TYR A 331 38.32 -13.18 68.35
N ARG A 332 37.10 -13.74 68.30
CA ARG A 332 36.43 -14.31 69.48
C ARG A 332 36.64 -15.82 69.70
N SER A 333 37.27 -16.53 68.77
CA SER A 333 37.53 -17.98 68.89
C SER A 333 38.90 -18.34 69.47
N ARG A 334 39.80 -17.37 69.72
CA ARG A 334 41.16 -17.63 70.23
C ARG A 334 41.29 -17.78 71.75
N TYR A 335 40.24 -17.58 72.54
CA TYR A 335 40.29 -17.68 74.01
C TYR A 335 39.75 -18.98 74.62
N LEU A 336 39.31 -19.95 73.81
CA LEU A 336 38.83 -21.26 74.30
C LEU A 336 39.71 -22.45 73.85
N ALA A 337 40.92 -22.20 73.36
CA ALA A 337 41.88 -23.22 72.93
C ALA A 337 43.09 -23.39 73.87
N ALA A 338 42.91 -23.14 75.18
CA ALA A 338 43.95 -23.31 76.20
C ALA A 338 43.42 -24.12 77.40
N ALA A 339 42.94 -25.34 77.14
CA ALA A 339 42.79 -26.40 78.13
C ALA A 339 42.68 -27.76 77.39
N ALA A 340 43.82 -28.24 76.88
CA ALA A 340 44.00 -29.65 76.51
C ALA A 340 44.42 -30.44 77.78
N PRO A 341 44.22 -31.77 77.86
CA PRO A 341 44.94 -32.75 77.04
C PRO A 341 43.96 -33.77 76.40
N GLY A 342 44.21 -34.43 75.28
CA GLY A 342 45.47 -34.89 74.70
C GLY A 342 45.24 -36.38 74.41
N ASP A 343 45.08 -36.75 73.14
CA ASP A 343 45.67 -37.95 72.57
C ASP A 343 45.54 -37.97 71.04
N THR A 344 46.70 -38.18 70.45
CA THR A 344 47.07 -38.12 69.04
C THR A 344 46.91 -39.49 68.36
N HIS A 345 46.53 -39.50 67.08
CA HIS A 345 47.11 -40.27 65.96
C HIS A 345 46.15 -40.14 64.74
N LEU A 346 46.46 -39.38 63.68
CA LEU A 346 47.22 -39.79 62.48
C LEU A 346 46.75 -41.16 61.96
N ASP A 347 46.09 -41.29 60.80
CA ASP A 347 46.74 -41.13 59.50
C ASP A 347 45.80 -41.02 58.28
N LYS A 348 46.44 -40.62 57.17
CA LYS A 348 46.01 -40.20 55.82
C LYS A 348 45.29 -41.24 54.93
N PRO A 349 44.70 -40.78 53.79
CA PRO A 349 43.85 -41.57 52.88
C PRO A 349 44.62 -42.22 51.72
N VAL A 350 44.08 -43.32 51.17
CA VAL A 350 44.50 -43.95 49.91
C VAL A 350 43.25 -44.47 49.19
N GLY A 351 43.17 -44.24 47.87
CA GLY A 351 42.42 -45.08 46.93
C GLY A 351 41.38 -44.34 46.13
#